data_AF-A0A239DHR6-F1
#
_entry.id   AF-A0A239DHR6-F1
#
_cell.length_a   1.000
_cell.length_b   1.000
_cell.length_c   1.000
_cell.angle_alpha   90.00
_cell.angle_beta   90.00
_cell.angle_gamma   90.00
#
_symmetry.space_group_name_H-M   'P 1'
#
loop_
_entity.id
_entity.type
_entity.pdbx_description
1 polymer ?
#
loop_
_entity_poly.entity_id
_entity_poly.type
_entity_poly.pdbx_seq_one_letter_code
_entity_poly.pdbx_strand_id
1 'polypeptide(L)' 'MQRPWFRPKRLGYGTAPATWEGWGVTALFVLLAVAGIALIKQFVPLPAGPWRIFGPLLYLIPLLALFCWVADRHTGDGEG' A
#
# COMPACT_ATOMS: atom_id res chain seq x y z
N MET A 1 13.49 23.97 -4.82
CA MET A 1 12.49 23.32 -5.69
C MET A 1 12.30 21.89 -5.22
N GLN A 2 11.39 21.64 -4.28
CA GLN A 2 11.10 20.28 -3.83
C GLN A 2 10.17 19.61 -4.84
N ARG A 3 10.57 18.46 -5.40
CA ARG A 3 9.74 17.69 -6.34
C ARG A 3 8.81 16.78 -5.53
N PRO A 4 7.48 16.94 -5.60
CA PRO A 4 6.57 16.06 -4.88
C PRO A 4 6.62 14.63 -5.45
N TRP A 5 6.75 13.64 -4.56
CA TRP A 5 6.89 12.22 -4.92
C TRP A 5 5.61 11.63 -5.53
N PHE A 6 4.47 12.18 -5.14
CA PHE A 6 3.16 11.85 -5.67
C PHE A 6 2.53 13.11 -6.27
N ARG A 7 2.15 13.05 -7.55
CA ARG A 7 1.38 14.12 -8.19
C ARG A 7 -0.09 13.71 -8.24
N PRO A 8 -1.02 14.63 -7.94
CA PRO A 8 -2.42 14.45 -8.30
C PRO A 8 -2.50 14.33 -9.83
N LYS A 9 -3.19 13.31 -10.32
CA LYS A 9 -3.35 13.10 -11.76
C LYS A 9 -4.21 14.25 -12.32
N ARG A 10 -3.72 14.93 -13.37
CA ARG A 10 -4.37 16.12 -13.97
C ARG A 10 -5.78 15.83 -14.54
N LEU A 11 -6.14 14.56 -14.74
CA LEU A 11 -7.48 14.07 -15.03
C LEU A 11 -7.71 12.73 -14.28
N GLY A 12 -8.63 12.72 -13.31
CA GLY A 12 -9.12 11.52 -12.59
C GLY A 12 -8.74 11.43 -11.10
N TYR A 13 -9.52 10.66 -10.33
CA TYR A 13 -9.22 10.32 -8.92
C TYR A 13 -8.09 9.29 -8.85
N GLY A 14 -6.93 9.68 -8.30
CA GLY A 14 -5.83 8.78 -7.97
C GLY A 14 -4.46 9.47 -7.96
N THR A 15 -3.71 9.29 -6.87
CA THR A 15 -2.29 9.66 -6.77
C THR A 15 -1.46 8.57 -7.44
N ALA A 16 -0.85 8.91 -8.58
CA ALA A 16 0.08 8.01 -9.26
C ALA A 16 1.52 8.37 -8.87
N PRO A 17 2.40 7.39 -8.64
CA PRO A 17 3.81 7.65 -8.34
C PRO A 17 4.45 8.35 -9.55
N ALA A 18 4.85 9.61 -9.35
CA ALA A 18 5.43 10.44 -10.41
C ALA A 18 6.98 10.42 -10.36
N THR A 19 7.55 9.86 -9.29
CA THR A 19 9.00 9.71 -9.08
C THR A 19 9.36 8.24 -8.80
N TRP A 20 10.64 7.89 -8.99
CA TRP A 20 11.18 6.56 -8.67
C TRP A 20 10.97 6.17 -7.19
N GLU A 21 10.93 7.14 -6.28
CA GLU A 21 10.65 6.88 -4.85
C GLU A 21 9.22 6.39 -4.63
N GLY A 22 8.23 6.96 -5.33
CA GLY A 22 6.85 6.48 -5.29
C GLY A 22 6.72 5.05 -5.83
N TRP A 23 7.47 4.71 -6.88
CA TRP A 23 7.56 3.34 -7.38
C TRP A 23 8.25 2.39 -6.41
N GLY A 24 9.31 2.84 -5.72
CA GLY A 24 10.00 2.06 -4.68
C GLY A 24 9.08 1.69 -3.51
N VAL A 25 8.32 2.67 -3.00
CA VAL A 25 7.32 2.44 -1.94
C VAL A 25 6.19 1.53 -2.42
N THR A 26 5.74 1.69 -3.67
CA THR A 26 4.73 0.83 -4.28
C THR A 26 5.22 -0.61 -4.42
N ALA A 27 6.46 -0.81 -4.89
CA ALA A 27 7.07 -2.13 -5.02
C ALA A 27 7.23 -2.79 -3.65
N LEU A 28 7.69 -2.04 -2.64
CA LEU A 28 7.81 -2.52 -1.27
C LEU A 28 6.45 -2.93 -0.69
N PHE A 29 5.40 -2.14 -0.92
CA PHE A 29 4.04 -2.48 -0.50
C PHE A 29 3.56 -3.79 -1.13
N VAL A 30 3.71 -3.95 -2.45
CA VAL A 30 3.33 -5.19 -3.14
C VAL A 30 4.12 -6.38 -2.58
N LEU A 31 5.41 -6.20 -2.33
CA LEU A 31 6.27 -7.25 -1.79
C LEU A 31 5.82 -7.67 -0.38
N LEU A 32 5.53 -6.71 0.50
CA LEU A 32 5.00 -6.97 1.84
C LEU A 32 3.60 -7.59 1.84
N ALA A 33 2.76 -7.22 0.88
CA ALA A 33 1.43 -7.80 0.72
C ALA A 33 1.52 -9.28 0.30
N VAL A 34 2.30 -9.58 -0.75
CA VAL A 34 2.45 -10.95 -1.27
C VAL A 34 3.18 -11.83 -0.27
N ALA A 35 4.29 -11.35 0.30
CA ALA A 35 5.04 -12.10 1.31
C ALA A 35 4.21 -12.34 2.57
N GLY A 36 3.49 -11.32 3.06
CA GLY A 36 2.63 -11.45 4.23
C GLY A 36 1.52 -12.49 4.04
N ILE A 37 0.85 -12.48 2.87
CA ILE A 37 -0.17 -13.49 2.55
C ILE A 37 0.44 -14.90 2.48
N ALA A 38 1.61 -15.05 1.86
CA ALA A 38 2.29 -16.34 1.76
C ALA A 38 2.68 -16.89 3.14
N LEU A 39 3.24 -16.03 4.01
CA LEU A 39 3.61 -16.39 5.38
C LEU A 39 2.38 -16.75 6.22
N ILE A 40 1.29 -15.97 6.14
CA ILE A 40 0.04 -16.27 6.85
C ILE A 40 -0.48 -17.65 6.45
N LYS A 41 -0.47 -17.99 5.15
CA LYS A 41 -0.90 -19.31 4.69
C LYS A 41 0.02 -20.45 5.14
N GLN A 42 1.31 -20.17 5.33
CA GLN A 42 2.30 -21.17 5.72
C GLN A 42 2.32 -21.44 7.22
N PHE A 43 2.21 -20.38 8.05
CA PHE A 43 2.41 -20.46 9.50
C PHE A 43 1.11 -20.45 10.30
N VAL A 44 0.00 -20.00 9.73
CA VAL A 44 -1.30 -19.98 10.42
C VAL A 44 -2.15 -21.13 9.89
N PRO A 45 -2.40 -22.19 10.68
CA PRO A 45 -3.34 -23.25 10.32
C PRO A 45 -4.77 -22.71 10.44
N LEU A 46 -5.20 -21.94 9.43
CA LEU A 46 -6.55 -21.40 9.37
C LEU A 46 -7.54 -22.53 9.07
N PRO A 47 -8.60 -22.70 9.88
CA PRO A 47 -9.63 -23.71 9.60
C PRO A 47 -10.25 -23.47 8.22
N ALA A 48 -10.62 -24.56 7.53
CA ALA A 48 -11.25 -24.49 6.22
C ALA A 48 -12.61 -23.77 6.33
N GLY A 49 -12.72 -22.60 5.70
CA GLY A 49 -13.88 -21.73 5.80
C GLY A 49 -13.55 -20.29 5.40
N PRO A 50 -14.45 -19.33 5.68
CA PRO A 50 -14.26 -17.93 5.30
C PRO A 50 -13.07 -17.26 6.00
N TRP A 51 -12.54 -17.87 7.07
CA TRP A 51 -11.31 -17.44 7.77
C TRP A 51 -10.06 -17.41 6.88
N ARG A 52 -10.00 -18.22 5.81
CA ARG A 52 -8.93 -18.14 4.79
C ARG A 52 -8.93 -16.82 4.02
N ILE A 53 -10.05 -16.11 4.01
CA ILE A 53 -10.23 -14.81 3.35
C ILE A 53 -10.09 -13.69 4.38
N PHE A 54 -10.72 -13.83 5.55
CA PHE A 54 -10.67 -12.81 6.60
C PHE A 54 -9.25 -12.60 7.16
N GLY A 55 -8.44 -13.65 7.31
CA GLY A 55 -7.05 -13.52 7.78
C GLY A 55 -6.19 -12.61 6.89
N PRO A 56 -6.07 -12.90 5.58
CA PRO A 56 -5.41 -12.01 4.63
C PRO A 56 -6.04 -10.63 4.55
N LEU A 57 -7.37 -10.53 4.58
CA LEU A 57 -8.07 -9.24 4.49
C LEU A 57 -7.76 -8.34 5.69
N LEU A 58 -7.77 -8.91 6.91
CA LEU A 58 -7.41 -8.21 8.14
C LEU A 58 -5.96 -7.73 8.13
N TYR A 59 -5.04 -8.47 7.49
CA TYR A 59 -3.65 -8.04 7.31
C TYR A 59 -3.51 -6.93 6.25
N LEU A 60 -4.28 -7.03 5.15
CA LEU A 60 -4.21 -6.05 4.06
C LEU A 60 -4.77 -4.68 4.46
N ILE A 61 -5.83 -4.61 5.26
CA ILE A 61 -6.44 -3.33 5.69
C ILE A 61 -5.44 -2.38 6.37
N PRO A 62 -4.71 -2.76 7.44
CA PRO A 62 -3.72 -1.90 8.09
C PRO A 62 -2.51 -1.66 7.19
N LEU A 63 -2.13 -2.62 6.34
CA LEU A 63 -1.04 -2.42 5.37
C LEU A 63 -1.42 -1.35 4.33
N LEU A 64 -2.68 -1.34 3.86
CA LEU A 64 -3.21 -0.34 2.94
C LEU A 64 -3.34 1.02 3.61
N ALA A 65 -3.83 1.07 4.86
CA ALA A 65 -3.88 2.29 5.65
C ALA A 65 -2.48 2.88 5.87
N LEU A 66 -1.49 2.03 6.17
CA LEU A 66 -0.09 2.43 6.31
C LEU A 66 0.46 2.94 4.98
N PHE A 67 0.19 2.27 3.86
CA PHE A 67 0.59 2.73 2.54
C PHE A 67 -0.02 4.09 2.19
N CYS A 68 -1.32 4.26 2.40
CA CYS A 68 -2.02 5.53 2.21
C CYS A 68 -1.45 6.61 3.13
N TRP A 69 -1.16 6.31 4.39
CA TRP A 69 -0.56 7.24 5.32
C TRP A 69 0.88 7.62 4.93
N VAL A 70 1.69 6.67 4.48
CA VAL A 70 3.05 6.95 3.97
C VAL A 70 2.97 7.80 2.70
N ALA A 71 2.04 7.47 1.80
CA ALA A 71 1.80 8.25 0.60
C ALA A 71 1.37 9.67 0.97
N ASP A 72 0.40 9.85 1.86
CA ASP A 72 -0.10 11.15 2.33
C ASP A 72 1.00 11.98 3.00
N ARG A 73 1.79 11.37 3.90
CA ARG A 73 2.95 11.98 4.56
C ARG A 73 4.07 12.44 3.61
N HIS A 74 4.15 11.85 2.42
CA HIS A 74 5.16 12.19 1.40
C HIS A 74 4.53 12.81 0.15
N THR A 75 3.23 13.11 0.20
CA THR A 75 2.57 13.95 -0.80
C THR A 75 2.84 15.37 -0.36
N GLY A 76 3.80 16.03 -1.00
CA GLY A 76 4.15 17.42 -0.69
C GLY A 76 2.89 18.28 -0.68
N ASP A 77 2.66 18.89 0.48
CA ASP A 77 1.56 19.77 0.83
C ASP A 77 1.30 20.73 -0.34
N GLY A 78 0.22 20.48 -1.05
CA GLY A 78 -0.32 21.41 -2.04
C GLY A 78 -0.94 22.60 -1.32
N GLU A 79 -0.18 23.29 -0.48
CA GLU A 79 -0.52 24.64 -0.02
C GLU A 79 -0.21 25.59 -1.19
N GLY A 80 -1.27 25.94 -1.92
CA GLY A 80 -1.31 27.15 -2.73
C GLY A 80 -1.41 28.39 -1.86
#